data_AF-A0AAV9YZH4-F1
#
_entry.id   AF-A0AAV9YZH4-F1
#
_cell.length_a   1.000
_cell.length_b   1.000
_cell.length_c   1.000
_cell.angle_alpha   90.00
_cell.angle_beta   90.00
_cell.angle_gamma   90.00
#
_symmetry.space_group_name_H-M   'P 1'
#
loop_
_entity.id
_entity.type
_entity.pdbx_description
1 polymer ?
#
loop_
_entity_poly.entity_id
_entity_poly.type
_entity_poly.pdbx_seq_one_letter_code
_entity_poly.pdbx_strand_id
1 'polypeptide(L)'
;MTDADLDALVTEFKQTKRASGRRYMVAALRNKGLRVQKKRVRKSLARVDTLGQMLRKKNIRRRKYSVPRPNHLWHCDGHHKLISWGSVIHGFVDGYCRTVCFHYADHVMRQIPASSR
;
A
#
# COMPACT_ATOMS: atom_id res chain seq x y z
N MET A 1 23.07 18.59 -0.34
CA MET A 1 22.13 18.42 -1.48
C MET A 1 21.07 19.51 -1.44
N THR A 2 21.10 20.38 -2.45
CA THR A 2 20.17 21.49 -2.65
C THR A 2 18.80 20.98 -3.12
N ASP A 3 17.81 21.86 -3.22
CA ASP A 3 16.51 21.50 -3.78
C ASP A 3 16.56 21.29 -5.30
N ALA A 4 17.45 21.98 -6.01
CA ALA A 4 17.65 21.80 -7.46
C ALA A 4 18.27 20.44 -7.79
N ASP A 5 19.30 20.02 -7.03
CA ASP A 5 19.91 18.70 -7.20
C ASP A 5 18.88 17.58 -6.99
N LEU A 6 18.02 17.76 -6.00
CA LEU A 6 16.94 16.81 -5.71
C LEU A 6 15.93 16.75 -6.84
N ASP A 7 15.56 17.89 -7.42
CA ASP A 7 14.62 17.97 -8.53
C ASP A 7 15.18 17.31 -9.80
N ALA A 8 16.49 17.45 -10.07
CA ALA A 8 17.16 16.75 -11.16
C ALA A 8 17.11 15.23 -11.00
N LEU A 9 17.44 14.71 -9.81
CA LEU A 9 17.36 13.29 -9.49
C LEU A 9 15.94 12.73 -9.58
N VAL A 10 14.96 13.51 -9.12
CA VAL A 10 13.54 13.16 -9.21
C VAL A 10 13.07 13.13 -10.67
N THR A 11 13.54 14.05 -11.49
CA THR A 11 13.25 14.12 -12.94
C THR A 11 13.82 12.92 -13.68
N GLU A 12 15.09 12.59 -13.44
CA GLU A 12 15.77 11.41 -14.00
C GLU A 12 14.98 10.13 -13.65
N PHE A 13 14.66 9.93 -12.37
CA PHE A 13 13.91 8.75 -11.93
C PHE A 13 12.51 8.68 -12.55
N LYS A 14 11.88 9.84 -12.79
CA LYS A 14 10.57 9.95 -13.43
C LYS A 14 10.62 9.62 -14.92
N GLN A 15 11.71 9.90 -15.61
CA GLN A 15 11.92 9.48 -16.99
C GLN A 15 11.98 7.96 -17.09
N THR A 16 12.72 7.29 -16.20
CA THR A 16 12.81 5.83 -16.18
C THR A 16 11.52 5.16 -15.70
N LYS A 17 10.85 5.72 -14.69
CA LYS A 17 9.65 5.14 -14.06
C LYS A 17 8.56 6.18 -13.86
N ARG A 18 7.90 6.59 -14.94
CA ARG A 18 6.84 7.62 -14.95
C ARG A 18 5.72 7.37 -13.91
N ALA A 19 5.21 6.14 -13.87
CA ALA A 19 4.10 5.75 -13.00
C ALA A 19 4.48 5.55 -11.51
N SER A 20 5.75 5.69 -11.14
CA SER A 20 6.21 5.48 -9.76
C SER A 20 5.67 6.51 -8.76
N GLY A 21 5.20 6.04 -7.60
CA GLY A 21 4.73 6.91 -6.51
C GLY A 21 5.86 7.38 -5.58
N ARG A 22 5.52 8.26 -4.64
CA ARG A 22 6.44 8.81 -3.61
C ARG A 22 7.24 7.74 -2.86
N ARG A 23 6.64 6.59 -2.55
CA ARG A 23 7.32 5.50 -1.83
C ARG A 23 8.49 4.93 -2.63
N TYR A 24 8.28 4.69 -3.92
CA TYR A 24 9.34 4.24 -4.83
C TYR A 24 10.44 5.29 -4.98
N MET A 25 10.10 6.58 -5.03
CA MET A 25 11.09 7.65 -5.06
C MET A 25 11.98 7.64 -3.81
N VAL A 26 11.38 7.54 -2.62
CA VAL A 26 12.13 7.49 -1.36
C VAL A 26 13.01 6.24 -1.29
N ALA A 27 12.53 5.10 -1.79
CA ALA A 27 13.32 3.89 -1.86
C ALA A 27 14.51 4.04 -2.83
N ALA A 28 14.30 4.64 -4.00
CA ALA A 28 15.36 4.88 -4.98
C ALA A 28 16.45 5.82 -4.44
N LEU A 29 16.05 6.91 -3.77
CA LEU A 29 16.99 7.81 -3.10
C LEU A 29 17.79 7.07 -2.01
N ARG A 30 17.13 6.23 -1.21
CA ARG A 30 17.81 5.41 -0.19
C ARG A 30 18.79 4.41 -0.79
N ASN A 31 18.44 3.78 -1.91
CA ASN A 31 19.35 2.86 -2.61
C ASN A 31 20.57 3.59 -3.18
N LYS A 32 20.45 4.87 -3.56
CA LYS A 32 21.58 5.76 -3.90
C LYS A 32 22.30 6.31 -2.65
N GLY A 33 22.02 5.83 -1.44
CA GLY A 33 22.62 6.29 -0.18
C GLY A 33 22.08 7.63 0.35
N LEU A 34 21.09 8.24 -0.32
CA LEU A 34 20.57 9.56 0.02
C LEU A 34 19.39 9.48 0.99
N ARG A 35 19.60 9.97 2.22
CA ARG A 35 18.54 10.12 3.23
C ARG A 35 17.95 11.53 3.18
N VAL A 36 16.84 11.68 2.45
CA VAL A 36 16.13 12.95 2.28
C VAL A 36 14.87 13.00 3.13
N GLN A 37 14.59 14.15 3.73
CA GLN A 37 13.34 14.38 4.46
C GLN A 37 12.12 14.19 3.56
N LYS A 38 11.10 13.48 4.05
CA LYS A 38 9.84 13.23 3.31
C LYS A 38 9.17 14.51 2.80
N LYS A 39 9.26 15.61 3.56
CA LYS A 39 8.71 16.93 3.19
C LYS A 39 9.39 17.49 1.93
N ARG A 40 10.71 17.37 1.81
CA ARG A 40 11.48 17.82 0.65
C ARG A 40 11.16 16.99 -0.59
N VAL A 41 11.10 15.66 -0.46
CA VAL A 41 10.70 14.77 -1.56
C VAL A 41 9.28 15.09 -2.06
N ARG A 42 8.35 15.40 -1.15
CA ARG A 42 6.99 15.81 -1.55
C ARG A 42 6.97 17.13 -2.32
N LYS A 43 7.73 18.14 -1.86
CA LYS A 43 7.85 19.42 -2.56
C LYS A 43 8.48 19.26 -3.94
N SER A 44 9.55 18.47 -4.04
CA SER A 44 10.21 18.15 -5.30
C SER A 44 9.26 17.47 -6.30
N LEU A 45 8.54 16.42 -5.88
CA LEU A 45 7.52 15.77 -6.71
C LEU A 45 6.39 16.72 -7.13
N ALA A 46 6.05 17.73 -6.32
CA ALA A 46 5.04 18.73 -6.68
C ALA A 46 5.52 19.69 -7.77
N ARG A 47 6.82 19.99 -7.80
CA ARG A 47 7.45 20.82 -8.84
C ARG A 47 7.68 20.03 -10.13
N VAL A 48 8.13 18.77 -10.03
CA VAL A 48 8.56 17.96 -11.17
C VAL A 48 7.43 17.11 -11.80
N ASP A 49 6.51 16.57 -10.99
CA ASP A 49 5.47 15.63 -11.44
C ASP A 49 4.06 16.14 -11.08
N THR A 50 3.76 17.39 -11.42
CA THR A 50 2.45 18.01 -11.09
C THR A 50 1.31 17.26 -11.77
N LEU A 51 1.44 16.99 -13.08
CA LEU A 51 0.43 16.25 -13.87
C LEU A 51 0.25 14.82 -13.36
N GLY A 52 1.33 14.07 -13.12
CA GLY A 52 1.22 12.70 -12.59
C GLY A 52 0.66 12.65 -11.17
N GLN A 53 0.83 13.71 -10.37
CA GLN A 53 0.14 13.82 -9.09
C GLN A 53 -1.35 14.12 -9.24
N MET A 54 -1.74 15.00 -10.16
CA MET A 54 -3.15 15.28 -10.45
C MET A 54 -3.88 14.05 -10.97
N LEU A 55 -3.29 13.33 -11.93
CA LEU A 55 -3.87 12.11 -12.50
C LEU A 55 -4.02 10.98 -11.46
N ARG A 56 -3.14 10.93 -10.46
CA ARG A 56 -3.25 9.99 -9.33
C ARG A 56 -4.25 10.42 -8.26
N LYS A 57 -4.63 11.70 -8.23
CA LYS A 57 -5.66 12.22 -7.34
C LYS A 57 -7.04 11.84 -7.90
N LYS A 58 -7.27 10.54 -8.10
CA LYS A 58 -8.59 10.01 -8.42
C LYS A 58 -9.40 9.99 -7.14
N ASN A 59 -10.51 10.71 -7.15
CA ASN A 59 -11.51 10.56 -6.11
C ASN A 59 -12.12 9.15 -6.27
N ILE A 60 -11.84 8.28 -5.30
CA ILE A 60 -12.51 6.98 -5.23
C ILE A 60 -13.98 7.27 -4.95
N ARG A 61 -14.83 7.14 -5.97
CA ARG A 61 -16.28 7.25 -5.80
C ARG A 61 -16.74 6.02 -5.02
N ARG A 62 -16.90 6.17 -3.71
CA ARG A 62 -17.49 5.12 -2.87
C ARG A 62 -18.94 4.92 -3.30
N ARG A 63 -19.31 3.69 -3.63
CA ARG A 63 -20.69 3.32 -3.93
C ARG A 63 -21.46 3.19 -2.62
N LYS A 64 -22.72 3.64 -2.58
CA LYS A 64 -23.65 3.22 -1.52
C LYS A 64 -23.97 1.75 -1.79
N TYR A 65 -23.61 0.90 -0.84
CA TYR A 65 -23.76 -0.54 -0.95
C TYR A 65 -24.93 -0.99 -0.06
N SER A 66 -25.89 -1.68 -0.66
CA SER A 66 -27.06 -2.24 0.00
C SER A 66 -27.29 -3.65 -0.51
N VAL A 67 -27.56 -4.55 0.42
CA VAL A 67 -27.93 -5.95 0.15
C VAL A 67 -29.42 -6.08 0.45
N PRO A 68 -30.19 -6.95 -0.23
CA PRO A 68 -31.65 -6.99 -0.06
C PRO A 68 -32.12 -7.62 1.27
N ARG A 69 -31.34 -8.53 1.88
CA ARG A 69 -31.71 -9.21 3.13
C ARG A 69 -30.50 -9.82 3.85
N PRO A 70 -30.58 -10.10 5.17
CA PRO A 70 -29.55 -10.86 5.88
C PRO A 70 -29.22 -12.19 5.19
N ASN A 71 -27.98 -12.65 5.31
CA ASN A 71 -27.45 -13.86 4.72
C ASN A 71 -27.47 -13.93 3.19
N HIS A 72 -27.73 -12.82 2.50
CA HIS A 72 -27.73 -12.79 1.04
C HIS A 72 -26.33 -12.61 0.42
N LEU A 73 -25.41 -11.95 1.14
CA LEU A 73 -24.00 -11.87 0.75
C LEU A 73 -23.11 -11.80 1.99
N TRP A 74 -22.03 -12.56 2.00
CA TRP A 74 -21.01 -12.54 3.04
C TRP A 74 -19.71 -11.97 2.48
N HIS A 75 -19.06 -11.10 3.25
CA HIS A 75 -17.73 -10.58 2.96
C HIS A 75 -16.71 -11.33 3.81
N CYS A 76 -15.66 -11.86 3.18
CA CYS A 76 -14.57 -12.56 3.84
C CYS A 76 -13.27 -11.80 3.58
N ASP A 77 -12.53 -11.43 4.63
CA ASP A 77 -11.22 -10.76 4.50
C ASP A 77 -10.16 -11.40 5.40
N GLY A 78 -8.90 -11.38 4.94
CA GLY A 78 -7.76 -11.97 5.62
C GLY A 78 -6.81 -10.90 6.19
N HIS A 79 -6.57 -10.95 7.50
CA HIS A 79 -5.62 -10.08 8.19
C HIS A 79 -4.26 -10.75 8.33
N HIS A 80 -3.34 -10.42 7.42
CA HIS A 80 -2.03 -11.07 7.31
C HIS A 80 -0.90 -10.42 8.14
N LYS A 81 -1.17 -9.42 8.98
CA LYS A 81 -0.08 -8.74 9.73
C LYS A 81 0.65 -9.66 10.71
N LEU A 82 -0.01 -10.72 11.17
CA LEU A 82 0.54 -11.70 12.11
C LEU A 82 1.18 -12.90 11.42
N ILE A 83 1.33 -12.89 10.09
CA ILE A 83 1.92 -14.01 9.37
C ILE A 83 3.39 -14.26 9.77
N SER A 84 4.11 -13.23 10.22
CA SER A 84 5.45 -13.37 10.80
C SER A 84 5.47 -14.09 12.15
N TRP A 85 4.30 -14.33 12.75
CA TRP A 85 4.11 -15.09 13.98
C TRP A 85 3.40 -16.43 13.69
N GLY A 86 3.16 -16.74 12.41
CA GLY A 86 2.46 -17.95 12.00
C GLY A 86 0.94 -17.86 12.13
N SER A 87 0.34 -16.67 12.17
CA SER A 87 -1.11 -16.51 12.30
C SER A 87 -1.71 -15.62 11.22
N VAL A 88 -2.89 -16.00 10.73
CA VAL A 88 -3.74 -15.17 9.86
C VAL A 88 -5.15 -15.16 10.44
N ILE A 89 -5.76 -13.98 10.55
CA ILE A 89 -7.13 -13.84 11.07
C ILE A 89 -8.07 -13.61 9.89
N HIS A 90 -9.02 -14.51 9.68
CA HIS A 90 -10.09 -14.38 8.71
C HIS A 90 -11.34 -13.82 9.39
N GLY A 91 -11.90 -12.75 8.84
CA GLY A 91 -13.16 -12.15 9.30
C GLY A 91 -14.27 -12.33 8.29
N PHE A 92 -15.46 -12.69 8.77
CA PHE A 92 -16.68 -12.84 7.98
C PHE A 92 -17.73 -11.82 8.44
N VAL A 93 -18.27 -11.05 7.50
CA VAL A 93 -19.23 -9.97 7.75
C VAL A 93 -20.46 -10.16 6.86
N ASP A 94 -21.65 -10.14 7.44
CA ASP A 94 -22.88 -10.12 6.65
C ASP A 94 -23.04 -8.76 5.93
N GLY A 95 -23.27 -8.81 4.62
CA GLY A 95 -23.32 -7.64 3.76
C GLY A 95 -24.57 -6.77 3.96
N TYR A 96 -25.62 -7.29 4.61
CA TYR A 96 -26.84 -6.54 4.93
C TYR A 96 -26.69 -5.74 6.22
N CYS A 97 -26.43 -6.41 7.35
CA CYS A 97 -26.34 -5.74 8.65
C CYS A 97 -24.97 -5.12 8.93
N ARG A 98 -23.93 -5.53 8.18
CA ARG A 98 -22.52 -5.12 8.37
C ARG A 98 -21.98 -5.51 9.76
N THR A 99 -22.62 -6.48 10.40
CA THR A 99 -22.16 -7.06 11.66
C THR A 99 -21.11 -8.12 11.36
N VAL A 100 -20.05 -8.12 12.16
CA VAL A 100 -19.05 -9.19 12.11
C VAL A 100 -19.69 -10.45 12.67
N CYS A 101 -19.85 -11.45 11.82
CA CYS A 101 -20.50 -12.70 12.21
C CYS A 101 -19.49 -13.67 12.82
N PHE A 102 -18.30 -13.78 12.22
CA PHE A 102 -17.30 -14.75 12.65
C PHE A 102 -15.87 -14.25 12.45
N HIS A 103 -15.00 -14.63 13.38
CA HIS A 103 -13.55 -14.55 13.24
C HIS A 103 -12.97 -15.96 13.38
N TYR A 104 -12.09 -16.32 12.46
CA TYR A 104 -11.35 -17.58 12.49
C TYR A 104 -9.86 -17.28 12.39
N ALA A 105 -9.05 -17.87 13.26
CA ALA A 105 -7.61 -17.67 13.27
C ALA A 105 -6.94 -18.97 12.83
N ASP A 106 -6.26 -18.90 11.69
CA ASP A 106 -5.48 -20.01 11.18
C ASP A 106 -4.05 -19.93 11.69
N HIS A 107 -3.52 -21.08 12.12
CA HIS A 107 -2.09 -21.25 12.36
C HIS A 107 -1.44 -21.75 11.07
N VAL A 108 -0.60 -20.89 10.47
CA VAL A 108 0.20 -21.26 9.32
C VAL A 108 1.41 -22.03 9.83
N MET A 109 1.38 -23.35 9.66
CA MET A 109 2.57 -24.19 9.88
C MET A 109 3.73 -23.66 9.03
N ARG A 110 4.74 -23.11 9.70
CA ARG A 110 6.00 -22.78 9.04
C ARG A 110 6.69 -24.08 8.70
N GLN A 111 6.79 -24.41 7.41
CA GLN A 111 7.89 -25.26 6.96
C GLN A 111 9.17 -24.47 7.21
N ILE A 112 9.87 -24.82 8.28
CA ILE A 112 11.24 -24.37 8.51
C ILE A 112 12.05 -24.94 7.33
N PRO A 113 12.68 -24.13 6.47
CA PRO A 113 13.62 -24.68 5.52
C PRO A 113 14.72 -25.35 6.32
N ALA A 114 14.87 -26.67 6.18
CA ALA A 114 15.98 -27.41 6.73
C ALA A 114 17.26 -26.69 6.30
N SER A 115 18.01 -26.15 7.27
CA SER A 115 19.32 -25.58 6.96
C SER A 115 20.23 -26.71 6.51
N SER A 116 20.52 -26.81 5.21
CA SER A 116 21.67 -27.56 4.74
C SER A 116 22.92 -26.82 5.22
N ARG A 117 23.57 -27.37 6.25
CA ARG A 117 25.00 -27.13 6.48
C ARG A 117 25.80 -27.83 5.38
#